data_AF-A0A351CZY6-F1
#
_entry.id   AF-A0A351CZY6-F1
#
_cell.length_a   1.000
_cell.length_b   1.000
_cell.length_c   1.000
_cell.angle_alpha   90.00
_cell.angle_beta   90.00
_cell.angle_gamma   90.00
#
_symmetry.space_group_name_H-M   'P 1'
#
loop_
_entity.id
_entity.type
_entity.pdbx_description
1 polymer ?
#
loop_
_entity_poly.entity_id
_entity_poly.type
_entity_poly.pdbx_seq_one_letter_code
_entity_poly.pdbx_strand_id
1 'polypeptide(L)'
;MSFNSLIRGLFARDASIWADDPIEQAKIIDRLGWLDAPQFAVDHMDEINTFAEEIRTEGFQHIVLLAMGGSCLAPEVMARIAGAQVGWPRLCALDSTSPDKIEIVEEKLTLATTLFVVASKSGNTIETYSLYLYFRQQLIDAGLFPGNHMVAITDAGSNLESVAARDEFRACFINPADIGGRYSAISYFGLVPAALIGINVQSVAASAMRALAECQAGTGRGVCLGEWMGRNWQVGRDKMGMVLPVDIEPFGWWIEQLVAESLGKQGKGILPWRAEMPESSYPDDMFFAVWGELESKEDLSIMHQGALQTTSELGAEFVHWEIATALAGAVLEVNPFDEPNVTEAKQVTSRILAEGVENLSLVGAPISSLVSQLGSKDYINVLAYLPDTDEVKYSLGRLINKIRDLTDRPVILSWGQRYLHSTGQLHKGGPNQGVFLVLAGDTGRDKVIPEQAYGFRTLLLAQAQGDFKVLQEKDRRATYIKISDDMVGDLENLGI
;
A
#
# COMPACT_ATOMS: atom_id res chain seq x y z
N MET A 1 18.90 9.18 -22.68
CA MET A 1 17.67 9.65 -23.35
C MET A 1 17.32 11.05 -22.81
N SER A 2 16.78 11.98 -23.61
CA SER A 2 16.33 13.28 -23.05
C SER A 2 15.05 13.09 -22.22
N PHE A 3 14.78 13.93 -21.23
CA PHE A 3 13.55 13.80 -20.45
C PHE A 3 12.29 13.98 -21.31
N ASN A 4 12.34 14.92 -22.29
CA ASN A 4 11.28 15.10 -23.28
C ASN A 4 10.99 13.84 -24.13
N SER A 5 12.00 13.02 -24.43
CA SER A 5 11.79 11.74 -25.10
C SER A 5 11.14 10.69 -24.20
N LEU A 6 11.42 10.69 -22.89
CA LEU A 6 10.75 9.81 -21.93
C LEU A 6 9.26 10.12 -21.83
N ILE A 7 8.89 11.40 -21.77
CA ILE A 7 7.49 11.85 -21.76
C ILE A 7 6.77 11.34 -23.02
N ARG A 8 7.36 11.58 -24.20
CA ARG A 8 6.77 11.11 -25.47
C ARG A 8 6.65 9.59 -25.51
N GLY A 9 7.66 8.86 -25.05
CA GLY A 9 7.64 7.41 -24.98
C GLY A 9 6.53 6.87 -24.08
N LEU A 10 6.38 7.43 -22.87
CA LEU A 10 5.33 7.05 -21.92
C LEU A 10 3.94 7.16 -22.56
N PHE A 11 3.61 8.32 -23.13
CA PHE A 11 2.30 8.55 -23.74
C PHE A 11 2.12 7.85 -25.10
N ALA A 12 3.21 7.45 -25.75
CA ALA A 12 3.18 6.56 -26.92
C ALA A 12 3.13 5.07 -26.56
N ARG A 13 3.14 4.73 -25.25
CA ARG A 13 3.23 3.36 -24.73
C ARG A 13 4.47 2.60 -25.24
N ASP A 14 5.55 3.33 -25.46
CA ASP A 14 6.82 2.79 -25.90
C ASP A 14 7.53 2.12 -24.72
N ALA A 15 7.38 0.80 -24.61
CA ALA A 15 7.98 0.03 -23.53
C ALA A 15 9.52 0.07 -23.51
N SER A 16 10.15 0.47 -24.63
CA SER A 16 11.62 0.55 -24.72
C SER A 16 12.23 1.63 -23.82
N ILE A 17 11.43 2.55 -23.28
CA ILE A 17 11.95 3.53 -22.31
C ILE A 17 12.28 2.93 -20.94
N TRP A 18 11.79 1.73 -20.63
CA TRP A 18 12.03 1.05 -19.36
C TRP A 18 12.89 -0.21 -19.49
N ALA A 19 12.77 -0.94 -20.60
CA ALA A 19 13.46 -2.21 -20.79
C ALA A 19 13.84 -2.44 -22.26
N ASP A 20 15.04 -2.96 -22.51
CA ASP A 20 15.48 -3.36 -23.85
C ASP A 20 14.98 -4.76 -24.25
N ASP A 21 14.70 -5.62 -23.27
CA ASP A 21 14.28 -7.01 -23.50
C ASP A 21 12.83 -7.09 -24.03
N PRO A 22 12.57 -7.74 -25.18
CA PRO A 22 11.22 -7.83 -25.75
C PRO A 22 10.18 -8.55 -24.86
N ILE A 23 10.61 -9.50 -24.02
CA ILE A 23 9.69 -10.23 -23.13
C ILE A 23 9.24 -9.29 -22.01
N GLU A 24 10.16 -8.54 -21.41
CA GLU A 24 9.83 -7.50 -20.44
C GLU A 24 9.00 -6.38 -21.05
N GLN A 25 9.29 -5.94 -22.29
CA GLN A 25 8.48 -4.95 -22.99
C GLN A 25 7.03 -5.42 -23.17
N ALA A 26 6.80 -6.69 -23.54
CA ALA A 26 5.45 -7.24 -23.65
C ALA A 26 4.70 -7.17 -22.30
N LYS A 27 5.36 -7.57 -21.19
CA LYS A 27 4.76 -7.47 -19.85
C LYS A 27 4.44 -6.03 -19.46
N ILE A 28 5.26 -5.07 -19.87
CA ILE A 28 5.03 -3.64 -19.61
C ILE A 28 3.80 -3.16 -20.38
N ILE A 29 3.70 -3.48 -21.67
CA ILE A 29 2.58 -3.07 -22.53
C ILE A 29 1.26 -3.57 -21.93
N ASP A 30 1.23 -4.80 -21.43
CA ASP A 30 0.09 -5.41 -20.75
C ASP A 30 -0.26 -4.77 -19.39
N ARG A 31 0.46 -3.73 -18.97
CA ARG A 31 0.27 -3.02 -17.70
C ARG A 31 0.13 -1.50 -17.85
N LEU A 32 -0.03 -0.97 -19.07
CA LEU A 32 -0.16 0.45 -19.35
C LEU A 32 -1.61 0.96 -19.41
N GLY A 33 -2.60 0.13 -19.07
CA GLY A 33 -4.02 0.50 -19.09
C GLY A 33 -4.39 1.63 -18.13
N TRP A 34 -3.56 1.89 -17.12
CA TRP A 34 -3.78 2.98 -16.15
C TRP A 34 -3.77 4.37 -16.81
N LEU A 35 -3.13 4.52 -17.98
CA LEU A 35 -3.21 5.75 -18.77
C LEU A 35 -4.62 6.03 -19.30
N ASP A 36 -5.46 4.99 -19.46
CA ASP A 36 -6.86 5.14 -19.87
C ASP A 36 -7.82 5.17 -18.66
N ALA A 37 -7.33 4.89 -17.45
CA ALA A 37 -8.18 4.78 -16.25
C ALA A 37 -9.04 6.04 -15.99
N PRO A 38 -8.55 7.28 -16.17
CA PRO A 38 -9.39 8.46 -16.03
C PRO A 38 -10.56 8.51 -17.03
N GLN A 39 -10.35 8.07 -18.28
CA GLN A 39 -11.43 7.99 -19.28
C GLN A 39 -12.39 6.84 -18.95
N PHE A 40 -11.85 5.67 -18.60
CA PHE A 40 -12.64 4.53 -18.14
C PHE A 40 -13.57 4.89 -16.97
N ALA A 41 -13.07 5.65 -16.00
CA ALA A 41 -13.86 6.15 -14.87
C ALA A 41 -15.03 7.03 -15.32
N VAL A 42 -14.80 7.94 -16.27
CA VAL A 42 -15.86 8.79 -16.84
C VAL A 42 -16.91 7.94 -17.56
N ASP A 43 -16.50 6.94 -18.32
CA ASP A 43 -17.39 6.10 -19.10
C ASP A 43 -18.30 5.21 -18.23
N HIS A 44 -17.85 4.84 -17.03
CA HIS A 44 -18.59 3.97 -16.09
C HIS A 44 -19.17 4.72 -14.88
N MET A 45 -19.17 6.05 -14.94
CA MET A 45 -19.54 6.92 -13.82
C MET A 45 -20.99 6.71 -13.37
N ASP A 46 -21.91 6.53 -14.31
CA ASP A 46 -23.34 6.36 -14.02
C ASP A 46 -23.60 5.06 -13.24
N GLU A 47 -22.90 3.97 -13.60
CA GLU A 47 -23.00 2.68 -12.91
C GLU A 47 -22.52 2.80 -11.45
N ILE A 48 -21.35 3.42 -11.24
CA ILE A 48 -20.76 3.62 -9.91
C ILE A 48 -21.70 4.43 -9.01
N ASN A 49 -22.21 5.55 -9.52
CA ASN A 49 -23.09 6.44 -8.75
C ASN A 49 -24.45 5.79 -8.47
N THR A 50 -25.00 5.07 -9.44
CA THR A 50 -26.28 4.36 -9.27
C THR A 50 -26.16 3.31 -8.18
N PHE A 51 -25.13 2.46 -8.24
CA PHE A 51 -24.91 1.45 -7.22
C PHE A 51 -24.71 2.05 -5.83
N ALA A 52 -23.91 3.12 -5.72
CA ALA A 52 -23.66 3.77 -4.44
C ALA A 52 -24.94 4.37 -3.82
N GLU A 53 -25.82 4.95 -4.65
CA GLU A 53 -27.11 5.49 -4.22
C GLU A 53 -28.10 4.38 -3.81
N GLU A 54 -28.09 3.23 -4.49
CA GLU A 54 -28.86 2.04 -4.06
C GLU A 54 -28.44 1.58 -2.65
N ILE A 55 -27.13 1.42 -2.41
CA ILE A 55 -26.61 1.04 -1.07
C ILE A 55 -27.02 2.05 -0.01
N ARG A 56 -26.94 3.35 -0.33
CA ARG A 56 -27.34 4.42 0.58
C ARG A 56 -28.84 4.37 0.92
N THR A 57 -29.69 4.22 -0.09
CA THR A 57 -31.16 4.23 0.08
C THR A 57 -31.69 3.00 0.78
N GLU A 58 -31.02 1.86 0.62
CA GLU A 58 -31.29 0.63 1.38
C GLU A 58 -30.88 0.70 2.86
N GLY A 59 -30.17 1.76 3.27
CA GLY A 59 -29.89 2.05 4.66
C GLY A 59 -28.66 1.35 5.24
N PHE A 60 -27.72 0.90 4.38
CA PHE A 60 -26.41 0.44 4.85
C PHE A 60 -25.70 1.57 5.64
N GLN A 61 -25.02 1.19 6.72
CA GLN A 61 -24.35 2.11 7.63
C GLN A 61 -22.83 1.95 7.60
N HIS A 62 -22.36 0.76 7.22
CA HIS A 62 -20.95 0.40 7.24
C HIS A 62 -20.52 -0.26 5.93
N ILE A 63 -19.36 0.14 5.44
CA ILE A 63 -18.62 -0.53 4.37
C ILE A 63 -17.34 -1.10 4.98
N VAL A 64 -17.12 -2.39 4.81
CA VAL A 64 -15.86 -3.04 5.18
C VAL A 64 -15.14 -3.43 3.89
N LEU A 65 -14.06 -2.73 3.58
CA LEU A 65 -13.23 -3.02 2.42
C LEU A 65 -12.22 -4.12 2.78
N LEU A 66 -12.43 -5.32 2.27
CA LEU A 66 -11.56 -6.48 2.41
C LEU A 66 -10.58 -6.46 1.23
N ALA A 67 -9.38 -5.95 1.44
CA ALA A 67 -8.43 -5.70 0.37
C ALA A 67 -6.99 -5.63 0.89
N MET A 68 -6.02 -5.72 -0.02
CA MET A 68 -4.60 -5.51 0.26
C MET A 68 -3.95 -4.60 -0.77
N GLY A 69 -2.91 -3.87 -0.35
CA GLY A 69 -2.10 -3.01 -1.22
C GLY A 69 -2.93 -2.02 -2.02
N GLY A 70 -2.76 -2.04 -3.35
CA GLY A 70 -3.35 -1.05 -4.24
C GLY A 70 -4.87 -1.13 -4.35
N SER A 71 -5.45 -2.30 -4.03
CA SER A 71 -6.91 -2.48 -3.92
C SER A 71 -7.49 -1.89 -2.62
N CYS A 72 -6.65 -1.45 -1.69
CA CYS A 72 -7.04 -0.94 -0.37
C CYS A 72 -6.63 0.52 -0.15
N LEU A 73 -5.39 0.87 -0.46
CA LEU A 73 -4.77 2.12 0.00
C LEU A 73 -5.41 3.37 -0.62
N ALA A 74 -5.68 3.40 -1.92
CA ALA A 74 -6.33 4.56 -2.53
C ALA A 74 -7.75 4.83 -1.97
N PRO A 75 -8.64 3.83 -1.84
CA PRO A 75 -9.88 3.95 -1.06
C PRO A 75 -9.70 4.45 0.36
N GLU A 76 -8.74 3.88 1.11
CA GLU A 76 -8.49 4.27 2.50
C GLU A 76 -8.05 5.72 2.61
N VAL A 77 -7.15 6.17 1.72
CA VAL A 77 -6.71 7.56 1.63
C VAL A 77 -7.88 8.50 1.38
N MET A 78 -8.71 8.19 0.36
CA MET A 78 -9.89 8.99 0.06
C MET A 78 -10.84 9.06 1.25
N ALA A 79 -11.10 7.93 1.92
CA ALA A 79 -11.98 7.89 3.09
C ALA A 79 -11.43 8.66 4.30
N ARG A 80 -10.12 8.63 4.54
CA ARG A 80 -9.51 9.34 5.68
C ARG A 80 -9.39 10.85 5.47
N ILE A 81 -9.11 11.28 4.24
CA ILE A 81 -8.99 12.71 3.92
C ILE A 81 -10.39 13.34 3.76
N ALA A 82 -11.31 12.67 3.06
CA ALA A 82 -12.64 13.21 2.80
C ALA A 82 -13.63 13.02 3.94
N GLY A 83 -13.51 11.90 4.66
CA GLY A 83 -14.57 11.39 5.51
C GLY A 83 -15.80 10.92 4.72
N ALA A 84 -16.63 10.12 5.39
CA ALA A 84 -17.95 9.79 4.89
C ALA A 84 -18.85 11.04 4.91
N GLN A 85 -19.60 11.26 3.84
CA GLN A 85 -20.55 12.36 3.75
C GLN A 85 -21.78 12.10 4.63
N VAL A 86 -22.47 13.18 5.03
CA VAL A 86 -23.67 13.06 5.86
C VAL A 86 -24.74 12.24 5.13
N GLY A 87 -25.27 11.21 5.80
CA GLY A 87 -26.27 10.31 5.23
C GLY A 87 -25.70 9.17 4.39
N TRP A 88 -24.38 9.01 4.34
CA TRP A 88 -23.69 7.92 3.66
C TRP A 88 -23.05 6.93 4.66
N PRO A 89 -22.85 5.67 4.25
CA PRO A 89 -22.09 4.68 5.02
C PRO A 89 -20.69 5.15 5.41
N ARG A 90 -20.15 4.60 6.50
CA ARG A 90 -18.74 4.77 6.88
C ARG A 90 -17.90 3.63 6.34
N LEU A 91 -16.75 3.94 5.73
CA LEU A 91 -15.80 2.93 5.26
C LEU A 91 -14.74 2.61 6.31
N CYS A 92 -14.48 1.32 6.48
CA CYS A 92 -13.35 0.78 7.21
C CYS A 92 -12.56 -0.16 6.29
N ALA A 93 -11.29 0.14 6.06
CA ALA A 93 -10.37 -0.76 5.38
C ALA A 93 -9.87 -1.84 6.35
N LEU A 94 -10.07 -3.11 5.99
CA LEU A 94 -9.57 -4.25 6.74
C LEU A 94 -8.56 -5.02 5.89
N ASP A 95 -7.30 -4.66 6.10
CA ASP A 95 -6.13 -5.14 5.37
C ASP A 95 -5.10 -5.76 6.33
N SER A 96 -5.61 -6.56 7.26
CA SER A 96 -4.79 -7.26 8.23
C SER A 96 -5.42 -8.60 8.59
N THR A 97 -4.57 -9.60 8.73
CA THR A 97 -4.89 -10.93 9.25
C THR A 97 -4.74 -11.02 10.76
N SER A 98 -4.46 -9.90 11.46
CA SER A 98 -4.41 -9.88 12.93
C SER A 98 -5.79 -10.16 13.52
N PRO A 99 -5.95 -11.18 14.39
CA PRO A 99 -7.21 -11.45 15.07
C PRO A 99 -7.76 -10.23 15.82
N ASP A 100 -6.90 -9.45 16.47
CA ASP A 100 -7.30 -8.27 17.25
C ASP A 100 -7.82 -7.15 16.34
N LYS A 101 -7.19 -6.91 15.20
CA LYS A 101 -7.69 -5.91 14.23
C LYS A 101 -9.03 -6.33 13.64
N ILE A 102 -9.25 -7.63 13.42
CA ILE A 102 -10.55 -8.16 13.02
C ILE A 102 -11.60 -7.93 14.11
N GLU A 103 -11.27 -8.23 15.38
CA GLU A 103 -12.18 -8.02 16.53
C GLU A 103 -12.55 -6.54 16.72
N ILE A 104 -11.58 -5.62 16.65
CA ILE A 104 -11.80 -4.17 16.73
C ILE A 104 -12.76 -3.67 15.63
N VAL A 105 -12.69 -4.28 14.45
CA VAL A 105 -13.63 -3.96 13.36
C VAL A 105 -15.00 -4.53 13.70
N GLU A 106 -15.11 -5.81 14.07
CA GLU A 106 -16.37 -6.47 14.42
C GLU A 106 -17.16 -5.72 15.51
N GLU A 107 -16.49 -5.23 16.55
CA GLU A 107 -17.12 -4.47 17.65
C GLU A 107 -17.86 -3.21 17.20
N LYS A 108 -17.53 -2.68 16.01
CA LYS A 108 -18.11 -1.44 15.46
C LYS A 108 -19.21 -1.69 14.44
N LEU A 109 -19.48 -2.95 14.09
CA LEU A 109 -20.38 -3.31 12.99
C LEU A 109 -21.74 -3.79 13.48
N THR A 110 -22.75 -3.50 12.65
CA THR A 110 -24.02 -4.22 12.67
C THR A 110 -24.13 -4.99 11.36
N LEU A 111 -24.01 -6.32 11.40
CA LEU A 111 -23.92 -7.14 10.17
C LEU A 111 -25.08 -6.90 9.20
N ALA A 112 -26.31 -6.77 9.71
CA ALA A 112 -27.52 -6.52 8.93
C ALA A 112 -27.52 -5.19 8.15
N THR A 113 -26.63 -4.25 8.48
CA THR A 113 -26.47 -2.96 7.79
C THR A 113 -25.03 -2.72 7.34
N THR A 114 -24.26 -3.81 7.18
CA THR A 114 -22.86 -3.77 6.72
C THR A 114 -22.73 -4.38 5.33
N LEU A 115 -22.03 -3.68 4.44
CA LEU A 115 -21.63 -4.17 3.11
C LEU A 115 -20.14 -4.50 3.14
N PHE A 116 -19.78 -5.71 2.71
CA PHE A 116 -18.39 -6.14 2.54
C PHE A 116 -18.00 -5.99 1.07
N VAL A 117 -17.01 -5.15 0.80
CA VAL A 117 -16.41 -5.00 -0.52
C VAL A 117 -15.16 -5.87 -0.56
N VAL A 118 -15.23 -6.99 -1.29
CA VAL A 118 -14.12 -7.91 -1.50
C VAL A 118 -13.36 -7.45 -2.74
N ALA A 119 -12.15 -6.93 -2.56
CA ALA A 119 -11.39 -6.34 -3.66
C ALA A 119 -10.04 -7.06 -3.86
N SER A 120 -9.93 -7.82 -4.95
CA SER A 120 -8.70 -8.51 -5.33
C SER A 120 -8.69 -8.81 -6.83
N LYS A 121 -7.63 -8.40 -7.53
CA LYS A 121 -7.45 -8.65 -8.98
C LYS A 121 -7.44 -10.12 -9.33
N SER A 122 -6.56 -10.87 -8.66
CA SER A 122 -6.43 -12.32 -8.86
C SER A 122 -7.58 -13.12 -8.24
N GLY A 123 -8.26 -12.55 -7.24
CA GLY A 123 -9.23 -13.25 -6.39
C GLY A 123 -8.62 -14.32 -5.47
N ASN A 124 -7.29 -14.40 -5.39
CA ASN A 124 -6.55 -15.42 -4.63
C ASN A 124 -5.62 -14.82 -3.57
N THR A 125 -5.66 -13.50 -3.34
CA THR A 125 -4.90 -12.86 -2.26
C THR A 125 -5.30 -13.48 -0.93
N ILE A 126 -4.39 -14.19 -0.27
CA ILE A 126 -4.70 -15.07 0.87
C ILE A 126 -5.38 -14.32 2.02
N GLU A 127 -4.97 -13.08 2.27
CA GLU A 127 -5.51 -12.25 3.35
C GLU A 127 -6.94 -11.81 3.03
N THR A 128 -7.16 -11.27 1.83
CA THR A 128 -8.49 -10.87 1.35
C THR A 128 -9.45 -12.05 1.30
N TYR A 129 -8.99 -13.20 0.78
CA TYR A 129 -9.82 -14.39 0.65
C TYR A 129 -10.15 -14.99 2.03
N SER A 130 -9.20 -15.02 2.96
CA SER A 130 -9.44 -15.47 4.34
C SER A 130 -10.47 -14.60 5.05
N LEU A 131 -10.38 -13.28 4.89
CA LEU A 131 -11.36 -12.33 5.44
C LEU A 131 -12.75 -12.54 4.82
N TYR A 132 -12.82 -12.74 3.50
CA TYR A 132 -14.09 -13.06 2.83
C TYR A 132 -14.72 -14.33 3.40
N LEU A 133 -13.96 -15.43 3.53
CA LEU A 133 -14.46 -16.69 4.09
C LEU A 133 -15.00 -16.48 5.51
N TYR A 134 -14.26 -15.73 6.33
CA TYR A 134 -14.65 -15.41 7.69
C TYR A 134 -15.96 -14.63 7.75
N PHE A 135 -16.05 -13.46 7.09
CA PHE A 135 -17.27 -12.64 7.16
C PHE A 135 -18.47 -13.26 6.46
N ARG A 136 -18.25 -14.09 5.42
CA ARG A 136 -19.31 -14.91 4.84
C ARG A 136 -19.92 -15.84 5.89
N GLN A 137 -19.09 -16.54 6.67
CA GLN A 137 -19.58 -17.41 7.73
C GLN A 137 -20.30 -16.62 8.84
N GLN A 138 -19.76 -15.45 9.24
CA GLN A 138 -20.41 -14.60 10.24
C GLN A 138 -21.81 -14.15 9.80
N LEU A 139 -22.01 -13.82 8.51
CA LEU A 139 -23.31 -13.49 7.95
C LEU A 139 -24.28 -14.69 7.98
N ILE A 140 -23.80 -15.89 7.61
CA ILE A 140 -24.59 -17.13 7.65
C ILE A 140 -25.03 -17.43 9.09
N ASP A 141 -24.12 -17.34 10.05
CA ASP A 141 -24.39 -17.62 11.47
C ASP A 141 -25.38 -16.60 12.06
N ALA A 142 -25.38 -15.38 11.55
CA ALA A 142 -26.36 -14.34 11.88
C ALA A 142 -27.72 -14.51 11.18
N GLY A 143 -27.89 -15.55 10.35
CA GLY A 143 -29.12 -15.80 9.58
C GLY A 143 -29.32 -14.84 8.40
N LEU A 144 -28.26 -14.18 7.93
CA LEU A 144 -28.27 -13.27 6.79
C LEU A 144 -27.79 -14.00 5.53
N PHE A 145 -28.33 -13.63 4.37
CA PHE A 145 -27.86 -14.16 3.09
C PHE A 145 -26.60 -13.40 2.64
N PRO A 146 -25.41 -14.03 2.55
CA PRO A 146 -24.16 -13.30 2.30
C PRO A 146 -24.16 -12.49 1.00
N GLY A 147 -24.78 -13.00 -0.07
CA GLY A 147 -24.85 -12.32 -1.36
C GLY A 147 -25.46 -10.92 -1.29
N ASN A 148 -26.42 -10.69 -0.37
CA ASN A 148 -27.02 -9.38 -0.14
C ASN A 148 -26.08 -8.37 0.54
N HIS A 149 -24.98 -8.85 1.13
CA HIS A 149 -24.04 -8.06 1.92
C HIS A 149 -22.63 -8.05 1.31
N MET A 150 -22.45 -8.58 0.10
CA MET A 150 -21.13 -8.73 -0.52
C MET A 150 -21.09 -8.18 -1.94
N VAL A 151 -19.98 -7.52 -2.26
CA VAL A 151 -19.65 -6.98 -3.59
C VAL A 151 -18.23 -7.38 -3.93
N ALA A 152 -17.98 -7.72 -5.19
CA ALA A 152 -16.64 -8.00 -5.69
C ALA A 152 -16.12 -6.85 -6.57
N ILE A 153 -14.82 -6.54 -6.43
CA ILE A 153 -14.07 -5.75 -7.42
C ILE A 153 -12.85 -6.60 -7.83
N THR A 154 -12.79 -6.98 -9.10
CA THR A 154 -11.83 -8.00 -9.57
C THR A 154 -11.56 -7.90 -11.07
N ASP A 155 -10.65 -8.70 -11.59
CA ASP A 155 -10.36 -8.78 -13.02
C ASP A 155 -11.22 -9.88 -13.68
N ALA A 156 -11.43 -9.77 -14.99
CA ALA A 156 -12.14 -10.78 -15.77
C ALA A 156 -11.43 -12.15 -15.70
N GLY A 157 -12.20 -13.21 -15.52
CA GLY A 157 -11.72 -14.60 -15.41
C GLY A 157 -11.08 -14.95 -14.07
N SER A 158 -11.17 -14.08 -13.05
CA SER A 158 -10.55 -14.32 -11.75
C SER A 158 -11.30 -15.36 -10.90
N ASN A 159 -10.64 -15.85 -9.85
CA ASN A 159 -11.30 -16.67 -8.84
C ASN A 159 -12.44 -15.92 -8.15
N LEU A 160 -12.27 -14.61 -7.90
CA LEU A 160 -13.24 -13.81 -7.19
C LEU A 160 -14.48 -13.50 -8.05
N GLU A 161 -14.35 -13.41 -9.37
CA GLU A 161 -15.51 -13.35 -10.27
C GLU A 161 -16.34 -14.64 -10.16
N SER A 162 -15.67 -15.80 -10.18
CA SER A 162 -16.33 -17.10 -10.01
C SER A 162 -16.99 -17.25 -8.64
N VAL A 163 -16.34 -16.77 -7.57
CA VAL A 163 -16.88 -16.75 -6.21
C VAL A 163 -18.10 -15.83 -6.11
N ALA A 164 -18.01 -14.62 -6.68
CA ALA A 164 -19.11 -13.67 -6.69
C ALA A 164 -20.35 -14.23 -7.38
N ALA A 165 -20.17 -14.93 -8.51
CA ALA A 165 -21.27 -15.61 -9.20
C ALA A 165 -21.83 -16.79 -8.39
N ARG A 166 -20.96 -17.64 -7.80
CA ARG A 166 -21.35 -18.81 -7.01
C ARG A 166 -22.12 -18.44 -5.74
N ASP A 167 -21.69 -17.37 -5.06
CA ASP A 167 -22.26 -16.91 -3.80
C ASP A 167 -23.32 -15.81 -4.00
N GLU A 168 -23.69 -15.53 -5.24
CA GLU A 168 -24.74 -14.57 -5.62
C GLU A 168 -24.50 -13.18 -5.01
N PHE A 169 -23.25 -12.70 -5.10
CA PHE A 169 -22.90 -11.35 -4.67
C PHE A 169 -23.77 -10.34 -5.40
N ARG A 170 -24.20 -9.31 -4.68
CA ARG A 170 -25.07 -8.26 -5.18
C ARG A 170 -24.52 -7.58 -6.44
N ALA A 171 -23.20 -7.41 -6.52
CA ALA A 171 -22.52 -6.86 -7.68
C ALA A 171 -21.09 -7.42 -7.82
N CYS A 172 -20.61 -7.45 -9.06
CA CYS A 172 -19.24 -7.77 -9.41
C CYS A 172 -18.73 -6.76 -10.44
N PHE A 173 -17.82 -5.88 -10.01
CA PHE A 173 -17.20 -4.88 -10.86
C PHE A 173 -15.94 -5.46 -11.50
N ILE A 174 -15.99 -5.62 -12.83
CA ILE A 174 -14.88 -6.17 -13.61
C ILE A 174 -13.96 -5.02 -14.06
N ASN A 175 -12.79 -4.95 -13.43
CA ASN A 175 -11.78 -3.95 -13.71
C ASN A 175 -10.92 -4.34 -14.93
N PRO A 176 -10.40 -3.37 -15.70
CA PRO A 176 -9.42 -3.65 -16.74
C PRO A 176 -8.18 -4.33 -16.16
N ALA A 177 -7.83 -5.51 -16.70
CA ALA A 177 -6.76 -6.37 -16.20
C ALA A 177 -5.35 -5.81 -16.48
N ASP A 178 -5.25 -4.89 -17.44
CA ASP A 178 -4.03 -4.18 -17.83
C ASP A 178 -3.72 -2.96 -16.95
N ILE A 179 -4.50 -2.75 -15.87
CA ILE A 179 -4.19 -1.78 -14.82
C ILE A 179 -3.47 -2.51 -13.69
N GLY A 180 -2.26 -2.07 -13.31
CA GLY A 180 -1.50 -2.59 -12.16
C GLY A 180 -2.14 -2.24 -10.81
N GLY A 181 -1.91 -3.04 -9.75
CA GLY A 181 -2.54 -2.86 -8.43
C GLY A 181 -2.37 -1.46 -7.86
N ARG A 182 -1.13 -1.01 -7.70
CA ARG A 182 -0.78 0.33 -7.20
C ARG A 182 -1.13 1.50 -8.16
N TYR A 183 -1.54 1.20 -9.39
CA TYR A 183 -1.95 2.16 -10.42
C TYR A 183 -3.48 2.17 -10.65
N SER A 184 -4.27 1.61 -9.72
CA SER A 184 -5.72 1.46 -9.88
C SER A 184 -6.56 2.48 -9.11
N ALA A 185 -5.96 3.60 -8.68
CA ALA A 185 -6.64 4.61 -7.86
C ALA A 185 -7.85 5.24 -8.59
N ILE A 186 -7.75 5.45 -9.91
CA ILE A 186 -8.82 6.03 -10.76
C ILE A 186 -9.54 4.93 -11.56
N SER A 187 -9.74 3.77 -10.95
CA SER A 187 -10.50 2.65 -11.53
C SER A 187 -11.62 2.23 -10.57
N TYR A 188 -12.32 1.12 -10.84
CA TYR A 188 -13.33 0.63 -9.90
C TYR A 188 -12.76 0.37 -8.50
N PHE A 189 -11.51 -0.09 -8.40
CA PHE A 189 -10.85 -0.33 -7.11
C PHE A 189 -10.82 0.89 -6.21
N GLY A 190 -10.58 2.09 -6.77
CA GLY A 190 -10.59 3.33 -6.01
C GLY A 190 -11.97 3.98 -5.91
N LEU A 191 -12.70 4.02 -7.03
CA LEU A 191 -13.89 4.85 -7.16
C LEU A 191 -15.16 4.20 -6.60
N VAL A 192 -15.32 2.88 -6.68
CA VAL A 192 -16.51 2.22 -6.09
C VAL A 192 -16.53 2.41 -4.57
N PRO A 193 -15.45 2.11 -3.81
CA PRO A 193 -15.45 2.37 -2.37
C PRO A 193 -15.60 3.85 -2.00
N ALA A 194 -15.04 4.76 -2.80
CA ALA A 194 -15.17 6.21 -2.57
C ALA A 194 -16.61 6.71 -2.79
N ALA A 195 -17.29 6.24 -3.84
CA ALA A 195 -18.69 6.57 -4.10
C ALA A 195 -19.61 6.05 -2.99
N LEU A 196 -19.33 4.86 -2.45
CA LEU A 196 -20.11 4.26 -1.35
C LEU A 196 -20.11 5.07 -0.04
N ILE A 197 -19.19 6.03 0.10
CA ILE A 197 -19.16 6.97 1.25
C ILE A 197 -19.53 8.41 0.87
N GLY A 198 -20.08 8.60 -0.34
CA GLY A 198 -20.59 9.88 -0.83
C GLY A 198 -19.53 10.82 -1.41
N ILE A 199 -18.31 10.36 -1.68
CA ILE A 199 -17.32 11.19 -2.38
C ILE A 199 -17.81 11.45 -3.80
N ASN A 200 -17.70 12.71 -4.25
CA ASN A 200 -18.00 13.09 -5.63
C ASN A 200 -16.91 12.57 -6.58
N VAL A 201 -17.06 11.31 -6.98
CA VAL A 201 -16.13 10.60 -7.87
C VAL A 201 -16.10 11.19 -9.28
N GLN A 202 -17.14 11.90 -9.72
CA GLN A 202 -17.14 12.66 -10.98
C GLN A 202 -16.06 13.75 -10.95
N SER A 203 -15.99 14.52 -9.87
CA SER A 203 -14.99 15.57 -9.71
C SER A 203 -13.57 15.00 -9.59
N VAL A 204 -13.43 13.85 -8.92
CA VAL A 204 -12.14 13.12 -8.84
C VAL A 204 -11.69 12.65 -10.22
N ALA A 205 -12.56 12.00 -11.00
CA ALA A 205 -12.21 11.58 -12.36
C ALA A 205 -11.91 12.76 -13.29
N ALA A 206 -12.65 13.87 -13.17
CA ALA A 206 -12.41 15.07 -13.96
C ALA A 206 -11.06 15.73 -13.64
N SER A 207 -10.62 15.72 -12.38
CA SER A 207 -9.29 16.24 -12.00
C SER A 207 -8.16 15.34 -12.49
N ALA A 208 -8.35 14.01 -12.44
CA ALA A 208 -7.43 13.03 -13.01
C ALA A 208 -7.25 13.22 -14.53
N MET A 209 -8.35 13.39 -15.27
CA MET A 209 -8.34 13.67 -16.72
C MET A 209 -7.52 14.93 -17.05
N ARG A 210 -7.70 16.00 -16.28
CA ARG A 210 -6.96 17.26 -16.48
C ARG A 210 -5.46 17.08 -16.24
N ALA A 211 -5.09 16.47 -15.11
CA ALA A 211 -3.70 16.19 -14.77
C ALA A 211 -3.00 15.33 -15.84
N LEU A 212 -3.71 14.31 -16.35
CA LEU A 212 -3.20 13.45 -17.41
C LEU A 212 -2.91 14.25 -18.69
N ALA A 213 -3.87 15.11 -19.11
CA ALA A 213 -3.70 15.96 -20.29
C ALA A 213 -2.55 16.97 -20.14
N GLU A 214 -2.40 17.57 -18.96
CA GLU A 214 -1.28 18.47 -18.65
C GLU A 214 0.07 17.73 -18.68
N CYS A 215 0.15 16.53 -18.11
CA CYS A 215 1.34 15.69 -18.19
C CYS A 215 1.66 15.27 -19.63
N GLN A 216 0.65 14.95 -20.45
CA GLN A 216 0.82 14.62 -21.86
C GLN A 216 1.36 15.80 -22.67
N ALA A 217 0.94 17.02 -22.34
CA ALA A 217 1.49 18.25 -22.90
C ALA A 217 2.91 18.59 -22.39
N GLY A 218 3.43 17.84 -21.42
CA GLY A 218 4.74 18.05 -20.80
C GLY A 218 4.77 19.17 -19.75
N THR A 219 3.60 19.68 -19.32
CA THR A 219 3.49 20.80 -18.37
C THR A 219 2.94 20.41 -17.01
N GLY A 220 2.36 19.21 -16.88
CA GLY A 220 1.76 18.73 -15.63
C GLY A 220 2.79 18.42 -14.55
N ARG A 221 2.39 18.60 -13.28
CA ARG A 221 3.30 18.43 -12.13
C ARG A 221 3.93 17.04 -12.06
N GLY A 222 3.21 15.99 -12.48
CA GLY A 222 3.75 14.63 -12.53
C GLY A 222 5.01 14.49 -13.38
N VAL A 223 5.13 15.29 -14.45
CA VAL A 223 6.34 15.32 -15.29
C VAL A 223 7.50 15.94 -14.52
N CYS A 224 7.28 17.11 -13.91
CA CYS A 224 8.30 17.80 -13.10
C CYS A 224 8.76 16.94 -11.91
N LEU A 225 7.82 16.26 -11.25
CA LEU A 225 8.08 15.38 -10.13
C LEU A 225 8.90 14.15 -10.55
N GLY A 226 8.54 13.51 -11.66
CA GLY A 226 9.30 12.39 -12.21
C GLY A 226 10.72 12.79 -12.60
N GLU A 227 10.90 13.98 -13.18
CA GLU A 227 12.23 14.50 -13.51
C GLU A 227 13.06 14.76 -12.25
N TRP A 228 12.46 15.38 -11.25
CA TRP A 228 13.10 15.67 -9.98
C TRP A 228 13.52 14.39 -9.24
N MET A 229 12.65 13.38 -9.18
CA MET A 229 12.98 12.07 -8.60
C MET A 229 14.14 11.41 -9.35
N GLY A 230 14.06 11.35 -10.69
CA GLY A 230 15.08 10.74 -11.51
C GLY A 230 16.45 11.44 -11.40
N ARG A 231 16.48 12.78 -11.42
CA ARG A 231 17.72 13.56 -11.29
C ARG A 231 18.36 13.42 -9.92
N ASN A 232 17.58 13.41 -8.84
CA ASN A 232 18.11 13.16 -7.50
C ASN A 232 18.73 11.76 -7.41
N TRP A 233 18.06 10.74 -7.94
CA TRP A 233 18.61 9.39 -8.00
C TRP A 233 19.93 9.31 -8.78
N GLN A 234 20.03 9.98 -9.93
CA GLN A 234 21.26 10.02 -10.75
C GLN A 234 22.47 10.64 -10.04
N VAL A 235 22.24 11.58 -9.11
CA VAL A 235 23.33 12.17 -8.30
C VAL A 235 23.57 11.43 -6.98
N GLY A 236 22.97 10.25 -6.80
CA GLY A 236 23.21 9.35 -5.67
C GLY A 236 22.28 9.55 -4.47
N ARG A 237 21.18 10.29 -4.64
CA ARG A 237 20.13 10.46 -3.63
C ARG A 237 18.99 9.47 -3.87
N ASP A 238 18.89 8.45 -3.03
CA ASP A 238 17.92 7.37 -3.16
C ASP A 238 16.91 7.33 -2.00
N LYS A 239 16.86 8.37 -1.16
CA LYS A 239 15.94 8.48 -0.02
C LYS A 239 15.07 9.73 -0.16
N MET A 240 13.78 9.51 -0.41
CA MET A 240 12.79 10.57 -0.54
C MET A 240 11.95 10.70 0.73
N GLY A 241 12.23 11.74 1.52
CA GLY A 241 11.44 12.10 2.69
C GLY A 241 10.18 12.83 2.25
N MET A 242 9.03 12.44 2.79
CA MET A 242 7.75 13.10 2.50
C MET A 242 7.27 13.80 3.75
N VAL A 243 7.19 15.13 3.70
CA VAL A 243 6.69 15.92 4.81
C VAL A 243 5.28 16.36 4.50
N LEU A 244 4.32 15.74 5.20
CA LEU A 244 2.89 15.95 5.00
C LEU A 244 2.25 16.57 6.26
N PRO A 245 1.34 17.54 6.10
CA PRO A 245 0.39 17.93 7.14
C PRO A 245 -0.46 16.75 7.62
N VAL A 246 -0.89 16.80 8.89
CA VAL A 246 -1.60 15.70 9.57
C VAL A 246 -2.89 15.29 8.84
N ASP A 247 -3.60 16.25 8.25
CA ASP A 247 -4.87 16.04 7.54
C ASP A 247 -4.72 15.32 6.20
N ILE A 248 -3.54 15.36 5.59
CA ILE A 248 -3.26 14.65 4.33
C ILE A 248 -2.20 13.55 4.48
N GLU A 249 -1.72 13.30 5.69
CA GLU A 249 -0.74 12.27 6.02
C GLU A 249 -1.07 10.89 5.43
N PRO A 250 -2.34 10.42 5.39
CA PRO A 250 -2.69 9.14 4.76
C PRO A 250 -2.25 9.04 3.29
N PHE A 251 -2.21 10.17 2.56
CA PHE A 251 -1.78 10.18 1.16
C PHE A 251 -0.34 9.64 1.00
N GLY A 252 0.52 9.89 2.00
CA GLY A 252 1.87 9.35 2.06
C GLY A 252 1.91 7.82 2.06
N TRP A 253 0.91 7.12 2.61
CA TRP A 253 0.87 5.65 2.62
C TRP A 253 0.71 5.07 1.22
N TRP A 254 -0.12 5.71 0.39
CA TRP A 254 -0.30 5.31 -1.00
C TRP A 254 0.95 5.64 -1.84
N ILE A 255 1.56 6.81 -1.64
CA ILE A 255 2.83 7.15 -2.31
C ILE A 255 3.95 6.17 -1.90
N GLU A 256 4.04 5.80 -0.62
CA GLU A 256 5.01 4.82 -0.12
C GLU A 256 4.91 3.50 -0.90
N GLN A 257 3.69 2.96 -1.06
CA GLN A 257 3.49 1.77 -1.90
C GLN A 257 3.89 2.04 -3.34
N LEU A 258 3.33 3.08 -3.96
CA LEU A 258 3.49 3.34 -5.39
C LEU A 258 4.96 3.43 -5.78
N VAL A 259 5.74 4.23 -5.05
CA VAL A 259 7.16 4.47 -5.35
C VAL A 259 8.00 3.25 -4.99
N ALA A 260 7.85 2.68 -3.78
CA ALA A 260 8.70 1.58 -3.33
C ALA A 260 8.48 0.32 -4.18
N GLU A 261 7.23 -0.04 -4.46
CA GLU A 261 6.89 -1.26 -5.18
C GLU A 261 7.19 -1.15 -6.69
N SER A 262 7.09 0.05 -7.25
CA SER A 262 7.45 0.28 -8.65
C SER A 262 8.96 0.32 -8.86
N LEU A 263 9.69 1.07 -8.03
CA LEU A 263 11.10 1.40 -8.32
C LEU A 263 12.10 0.43 -7.66
N GLY A 264 11.69 -0.26 -6.61
CA GLY A 264 12.55 -1.07 -5.77
C GLY A 264 12.91 -2.45 -6.32
N LYS A 265 13.71 -2.48 -7.39
CA LYS A 265 14.06 -3.70 -8.14
C LYS A 265 15.50 -3.69 -8.61
N GLN A 266 16.06 -4.90 -8.81
CA GLN A 266 17.38 -5.09 -9.42
C GLN A 266 18.52 -4.32 -8.73
N GLY A 267 18.44 -4.18 -7.39
CA GLY A 267 19.41 -3.43 -6.60
C GLY A 267 19.28 -1.90 -6.72
N LYS A 268 18.28 -1.40 -7.44
CA LYS A 268 17.96 0.02 -7.62
C LYS A 268 16.64 0.35 -6.91
N GLY A 269 16.40 1.64 -6.67
CA GLY A 269 15.15 2.11 -6.10
C GLY A 269 15.28 3.47 -5.42
N ILE A 270 14.13 4.01 -5.04
CA ILE A 270 14.00 5.18 -4.17
C ILE A 270 13.22 4.72 -2.96
N LEU A 271 13.72 5.03 -1.76
CA LEU A 271 13.04 4.79 -0.49
C LEU A 271 12.12 5.98 -0.17
N PRO A 272 10.80 5.86 -0.34
CA PRO A 272 9.87 6.83 0.24
C PRO A 272 9.72 6.56 1.74
N TRP A 273 9.67 7.62 2.54
CA TRP A 273 9.17 7.52 3.92
C TRP A 273 8.50 8.81 4.35
N ARG A 274 7.51 8.71 5.24
CA ARG A 274 6.96 9.86 5.94
C ARG A 274 8.01 10.44 6.90
N ALA A 275 8.48 11.63 6.58
CA ALA A 275 9.52 12.35 7.28
C ALA A 275 8.93 13.44 8.17
N GLU A 276 9.65 13.75 9.25
CA GLU A 276 9.49 15.02 9.92
C GLU A 276 10.13 16.13 9.08
N MET A 277 9.80 17.39 9.38
CA MET A 277 10.44 18.53 8.71
C MET A 277 11.96 18.40 8.83
N PRO A 278 12.70 18.41 7.71
CA PRO A 278 14.15 18.29 7.77
C PRO A 278 14.75 19.47 8.54
N GLU A 279 15.76 19.19 9.36
CA GLU A 279 16.59 20.23 9.95
C GLU A 279 17.35 21.00 8.86
N SER A 280 18.10 22.04 9.25
CA SER A 280 18.97 22.77 8.31
C SER A 280 20.07 21.91 7.67
N SER A 281 20.34 20.71 8.18
CA SER A 281 21.28 19.73 7.62
C SER A 281 20.75 18.32 7.72
N TYR A 282 20.89 17.53 6.66
CA TYR A 282 20.53 16.11 6.57
C TYR A 282 21.53 15.38 5.66
N PRO A 283 21.62 14.04 5.71
CA PRO A 283 22.54 13.29 4.86
C PRO A 283 22.36 13.54 3.36
N ASP A 284 23.47 13.50 2.63
CA ASP A 284 23.55 13.93 1.23
C ASP A 284 22.86 12.99 0.23
N ASP A 285 22.48 11.79 0.68
CA ASP A 285 21.69 10.80 -0.06
C ASP A 285 20.16 10.98 0.08
N MET A 286 19.73 12.04 0.79
CA MET A 286 18.32 12.36 1.01
C MET A 286 17.84 13.56 0.18
N PHE A 287 16.54 13.57 -0.11
CA PHE A 287 15.80 14.63 -0.78
C PHE A 287 14.33 14.60 -0.33
N PHE A 288 13.59 15.71 -0.44
CA PHE A 288 12.31 15.89 0.25
C PHE A 288 11.19 16.42 -0.63
N ALA A 289 10.04 15.75 -0.59
CA ALA A 289 8.77 16.26 -1.12
C ALA A 289 7.98 16.88 0.05
N VAL A 290 7.65 18.16 -0.05
CA VAL A 290 7.11 18.94 1.09
C VAL A 290 5.77 19.56 0.74
N TRP A 291 4.76 19.27 1.55
CA TRP A 291 3.45 19.92 1.51
C TRP A 291 3.40 21.00 2.59
N GLY A 292 3.56 22.25 2.18
CA GLY A 292 3.62 23.41 3.08
C GLY A 292 4.76 24.38 2.72
N GLU A 293 4.87 25.44 3.50
CA GLU A 293 5.95 26.42 3.37
C GLU A 293 7.21 25.98 4.13
N LEU A 294 8.37 26.15 3.51
CA LEU A 294 9.67 26.16 4.18
C LEU A 294 10.25 27.56 4.02
N GLU A 295 10.78 28.13 5.10
CA GLU A 295 11.40 29.45 5.08
C GLU A 295 12.79 29.48 4.40
N SER A 296 13.27 28.36 3.84
CA SER A 296 14.65 28.23 3.37
C SER A 296 14.83 28.36 1.84
N LYS A 297 16.07 28.66 1.44
CA LYS A 297 16.52 28.95 0.06
C LYS A 297 16.16 27.85 -0.94
N GLU A 298 16.18 28.21 -2.23
CA GLU A 298 16.13 27.27 -3.38
C GLU A 298 17.15 26.11 -3.22
N ASP A 299 16.72 25.00 -2.63
CA ASP A 299 17.46 23.74 -2.57
C ASP A 299 16.81 22.76 -3.54
N LEU A 300 17.57 22.31 -4.54
CA LEU A 300 17.08 21.39 -5.57
C LEU A 300 16.74 19.99 -5.02
N SER A 301 17.20 19.66 -3.80
CA SER A 301 16.76 18.45 -3.09
C SER A 301 15.33 18.58 -2.53
N ILE A 302 14.74 19.77 -2.51
CA ILE A 302 13.42 20.02 -1.93
C ILE A 302 12.45 20.38 -3.04
N MET A 303 11.32 19.68 -3.12
CA MET A 303 10.23 19.99 -4.03
C MET A 303 8.94 20.25 -3.27
N HIS A 304 8.44 21.48 -3.38
CA HIS A 304 7.13 21.86 -2.84
C HIS A 304 6.01 21.30 -3.71
N GLN A 305 5.09 20.56 -3.09
CA GLN A 305 4.00 19.87 -3.80
C GLN A 305 2.74 20.73 -3.98
N GLY A 306 2.67 21.88 -3.30
CA GLY A 306 1.45 22.69 -3.19
C GLY A 306 0.49 22.15 -2.13
N ALA A 307 -0.55 22.91 -1.80
CA ALA A 307 -1.58 22.48 -0.84
C ALA A 307 -2.63 21.62 -1.54
N LEU A 308 -2.98 20.47 -0.94
CA LEU A 308 -4.17 19.72 -1.31
C LEU A 308 -5.36 20.36 -0.60
N GLN A 309 -6.19 21.12 -1.30
CA GLN A 309 -7.27 21.89 -0.68
C GLN A 309 -8.59 21.14 -0.64
N THR A 310 -8.82 20.23 -1.60
CA THR A 310 -10.07 19.49 -1.67
C THR A 310 -9.87 18.03 -2.06
N THR A 311 -10.81 17.18 -1.66
CA THR A 311 -10.84 15.76 -2.03
C THR A 311 -11.00 15.56 -3.53
N SER A 312 -11.59 16.53 -4.24
CA SER A 312 -11.70 16.49 -5.70
C SER A 312 -10.36 16.61 -6.41
N GLU A 313 -9.33 17.18 -5.77
CA GLU A 313 -7.98 17.30 -6.31
C GLU A 313 -7.16 16.01 -6.15
N LEU A 314 -7.61 15.05 -5.32
CA LEU A 314 -6.94 13.76 -5.16
C LEU A 314 -6.79 13.00 -6.48
N GLY A 315 -7.75 13.15 -7.40
CA GLY A 315 -7.66 12.54 -8.74
C GLY A 315 -6.43 13.02 -9.51
N ALA A 316 -6.16 14.33 -9.48
CA ALA A 316 -4.96 14.91 -10.07
C ALA A 316 -3.68 14.46 -9.35
N GLU A 317 -3.70 14.38 -8.02
CA GLU A 317 -2.57 13.88 -7.23
C GLU A 317 -2.21 12.44 -7.59
N PHE A 318 -3.18 11.54 -7.65
CA PHE A 318 -2.95 10.14 -8.02
C PHE A 318 -2.26 10.05 -9.39
N VAL A 319 -2.79 10.75 -10.41
CA VAL A 319 -2.20 10.77 -11.76
C VAL A 319 -0.80 11.37 -11.76
N HIS A 320 -0.57 12.47 -11.04
CA HIS A 320 0.76 13.10 -10.99
C HIS A 320 1.82 12.14 -10.42
N TRP A 321 1.51 11.43 -9.34
CA TRP A 321 2.44 10.48 -8.74
C TRP A 321 2.62 9.21 -9.56
N GLU A 322 1.57 8.71 -10.21
CA GLU A 322 1.65 7.57 -11.15
C GLU A 322 2.57 7.89 -12.34
N ILE A 323 2.38 9.05 -12.97
CA ILE A 323 3.24 9.56 -14.06
C ILE A 323 4.68 9.76 -13.56
N ALA A 324 4.86 10.41 -12.41
CA ALA A 324 6.18 10.67 -11.85
C ALA A 324 6.95 9.37 -11.59
N THR A 325 6.29 8.39 -10.99
CA THR A 325 6.87 7.08 -10.69
C THR A 325 7.23 6.33 -11.96
N ALA A 326 6.36 6.36 -12.99
CA ALA A 326 6.66 5.72 -14.27
C ALA A 326 7.88 6.35 -14.96
N LEU A 327 7.97 7.69 -14.99
CA LEU A 327 9.11 8.41 -15.56
C LEU A 327 10.40 8.19 -14.75
N ALA A 328 10.32 8.20 -13.42
CA ALA A 328 11.46 7.86 -12.57
C ALA A 328 11.94 6.43 -12.84
N GLY A 329 11.03 5.46 -13.00
CA GLY A 329 11.35 4.09 -13.38
C GLY A 329 12.15 4.00 -14.69
N ALA A 330 11.82 4.83 -15.67
CA ALA A 330 12.57 4.91 -16.93
C ALA A 330 13.99 5.48 -16.72
N VAL A 331 14.15 6.48 -15.84
CA VAL A 331 15.48 7.01 -15.48
C VAL A 331 16.31 5.99 -14.71
N LEU A 332 15.67 5.20 -13.84
CA LEU A 332 16.29 4.12 -13.09
C LEU A 332 16.58 2.88 -13.96
N GLU A 333 16.00 2.80 -15.16
CA GLU A 333 16.04 1.61 -16.03
C GLU A 333 15.52 0.36 -15.28
N VAL A 334 14.31 0.48 -14.73
CA VAL A 334 13.57 -0.62 -14.09
C VAL A 334 12.15 -0.68 -14.65
N ASN A 335 11.56 -1.87 -14.65
CA ASN A 335 10.13 -2.03 -14.93
C ASN A 335 9.31 -1.54 -13.72
N PRO A 336 8.53 -0.44 -13.82
CA PRO A 336 7.76 0.07 -12.69
C PRO A 336 6.46 -0.72 -12.45
N PHE A 337 6.09 -1.63 -13.35
CA PHE A 337 4.75 -2.24 -13.39
C PHE A 337 4.69 -3.69 -12.91
N ASP A 338 5.83 -4.34 -12.66
CA ASP A 338 5.92 -5.72 -12.12
C ASP A 338 6.21 -5.75 -10.60
N GLU A 339 6.24 -6.95 -10.00
CA GLU A 339 6.46 -7.16 -8.55
C GLU A 339 7.05 -8.56 -8.21
N PRO A 340 8.24 -8.91 -8.72
CA PRO A 340 8.75 -10.27 -8.66
C PRO A 340 8.99 -10.78 -7.22
N ASN A 341 9.41 -9.93 -6.29
CA ASN A 341 9.77 -10.35 -4.92
C ASN A 341 8.55 -10.52 -4.00
N VAL A 342 7.39 -10.00 -4.40
CA VAL A 342 6.12 -10.24 -3.70
C VAL A 342 5.70 -11.70 -3.86
N THR A 343 5.89 -12.26 -5.06
CA THR A 343 5.52 -13.65 -5.38
C THR A 343 6.36 -14.66 -4.58
N GLU A 344 7.66 -14.38 -4.43
CA GLU A 344 8.61 -15.19 -3.65
C GLU A 344 8.15 -15.35 -2.19
N ALA A 345 7.82 -14.24 -1.52
CA ALA A 345 7.38 -14.27 -0.13
C ALA A 345 6.03 -15.01 0.04
N LYS A 346 5.09 -14.86 -0.90
CA LYS A 346 3.83 -15.64 -0.88
C LYS A 346 4.08 -17.15 -0.92
N GLN A 347 5.04 -17.59 -1.72
CA GLN A 347 5.41 -19.01 -1.82
C GLN A 347 6.05 -19.51 -0.52
N VAL A 348 6.91 -18.71 0.12
CA VAL A 348 7.52 -19.08 1.42
C VAL A 348 6.45 -19.16 2.51
N THR A 349 5.56 -18.18 2.61
CA THR A 349 4.43 -18.21 3.56
C THR A 349 3.55 -19.45 3.35
N SER A 350 3.23 -19.79 2.09
CA SER A 350 2.42 -20.97 1.76
C SER A 350 3.09 -22.28 2.20
N ARG A 351 4.42 -22.39 2.04
CA ARG A 351 5.20 -23.54 2.54
C ARG A 351 5.14 -23.62 4.08
N ILE A 352 5.34 -22.49 4.76
CA ILE A 352 5.28 -22.44 6.25
C ILE A 352 3.88 -22.84 6.74
N LEU A 353 2.80 -22.42 6.06
CA LEU A 353 1.45 -22.84 6.42
C LEU A 353 1.23 -24.34 6.26
N ALA A 354 1.85 -24.97 5.26
CA ALA A 354 1.74 -26.40 5.03
C ALA A 354 2.61 -27.23 6.00
N GLU A 355 3.79 -26.73 6.36
CA GLU A 355 4.78 -27.42 7.19
C GLU A 355 4.59 -27.14 8.71
N GLY A 356 3.97 -26.01 9.04
CA GLY A 356 3.79 -25.51 10.40
C GLY A 356 4.67 -24.29 10.70
N VAL A 357 4.13 -23.35 11.48
CA VAL A 357 4.86 -22.17 11.97
C VAL A 357 5.94 -22.59 12.97
N GLU A 358 7.18 -22.16 12.77
CA GLU A 358 8.31 -22.50 13.64
C GLU A 358 8.22 -21.74 14.97
N ASN A 359 8.77 -22.29 16.05
CA ASN A 359 8.90 -21.56 17.31
C ASN A 359 10.24 -20.80 17.36
N LEU A 360 10.32 -19.71 16.61
CA LEU A 360 11.48 -18.81 16.61
C LEU A 360 11.48 -17.96 17.90
N SER A 361 12.60 -17.94 18.62
CA SER A 361 12.87 -16.97 19.71
C SER A 361 13.58 -15.73 19.15
N LEU A 362 14.16 -14.89 20.01
CA LEU A 362 15.12 -13.88 19.55
C LEU A 362 16.19 -14.57 18.68
N VAL A 363 16.20 -14.24 17.39
CA VAL A 363 17.23 -14.66 16.43
C VAL A 363 17.83 -13.36 15.90
N GLY A 364 18.81 -12.84 16.64
CA GLY A 364 19.55 -11.62 16.31
C GLY A 364 20.09 -10.87 17.54
N ALA A 365 20.75 -9.75 17.29
CA ALA A 365 21.46 -8.95 18.30
C ALA A 365 20.55 -7.84 18.91
N PRO A 366 20.90 -7.24 20.07
CA PRO A 366 20.19 -6.10 20.65
C PRO A 366 20.07 -4.90 19.70
N ILE A 367 19.13 -3.98 19.92
CA ILE A 367 18.92 -2.82 19.04
C ILE A 367 20.17 -1.94 18.97
N SER A 368 20.89 -1.76 20.07
CA SER A 368 22.19 -1.07 20.06
C SER A 368 23.19 -1.68 19.07
N SER A 369 23.18 -3.00 18.93
CA SER A 369 23.99 -3.69 17.92
C SER A 369 23.48 -3.42 16.51
N LEU A 370 22.16 -3.37 16.31
CA LEU A 370 21.55 -3.00 15.03
C LEU A 370 21.97 -1.60 14.59
N VAL A 371 21.90 -0.62 15.50
CA VAL A 371 22.30 0.78 15.23
C VAL A 371 23.80 0.87 14.93
N SER A 372 24.64 0.13 15.66
CA SER A 372 26.09 0.12 15.43
C SER A 372 26.52 -0.46 14.07
N GLN A 373 25.63 -1.21 13.39
CA GLN A 373 25.88 -1.81 12.09
C GLN A 373 25.43 -0.93 10.91
N LEU A 374 24.86 0.25 11.18
CA LEU A 374 24.42 1.16 10.13
C LEU A 374 25.63 1.77 9.43
N GLY A 375 25.73 1.51 8.13
CA GLY A 375 26.52 2.27 7.20
C GLY A 375 25.87 3.62 6.89
N SER A 376 26.65 4.53 6.30
CA SER A 376 26.24 5.91 6.02
C SER A 376 25.06 6.03 5.06
N LYS A 377 24.73 4.98 4.30
CA LYS A 377 23.62 4.95 3.35
C LYS A 377 22.45 4.07 3.80
N ASP A 378 22.50 3.51 5.00
CA ASP A 378 21.48 2.56 5.44
C ASP A 378 20.18 3.23 5.87
N TYR A 379 19.15 2.44 6.09
CA TYR A 379 17.92 2.85 6.78
C TYR A 379 17.43 1.68 7.63
N ILE A 380 16.58 1.98 8.60
CA ILE A 380 15.99 0.99 9.49
C ILE A 380 14.52 0.81 9.13
N ASN A 381 14.06 -0.44 9.06
CA ASN A 381 12.64 -0.74 8.97
C ASN A 381 12.22 -1.69 10.10
N VAL A 382 11.28 -1.23 10.92
CA VAL A 382 10.60 -2.00 11.96
C VAL A 382 9.37 -2.64 11.32
N LEU A 383 9.43 -3.96 11.12
CA LEU A 383 8.34 -4.78 10.59
C LEU A 383 7.49 -5.30 11.75
N ALA A 384 6.33 -4.67 11.98
CA ALA A 384 5.45 -5.00 13.10
C ALA A 384 4.37 -5.99 12.67
N TYR A 385 4.57 -7.26 13.02
CA TYR A 385 3.58 -8.34 13.00
C TYR A 385 2.94 -8.46 14.39
N LEU A 386 2.28 -7.36 14.80
CA LEU A 386 1.70 -7.18 16.11
C LEU A 386 0.25 -6.70 15.98
N PRO A 387 -0.57 -6.85 17.04
CA PRO A 387 -1.86 -6.19 17.17
C PRO A 387 -1.79 -4.68 16.96
N ASP A 388 -2.84 -4.13 16.37
CA ASP A 388 -2.95 -2.70 16.02
C ASP A 388 -3.64 -1.88 17.13
N THR A 389 -3.36 -2.18 18.41
CA THR A 389 -3.96 -1.46 19.55
C THR A 389 -3.24 -0.13 19.82
N ASP A 390 -3.91 0.79 20.51
CA ASP A 390 -3.34 2.11 20.82
C ASP A 390 -2.09 1.99 21.73
N GLU A 391 -2.06 1.02 22.63
CA GLU A 391 -0.92 0.75 23.51
C GLU A 391 0.30 0.22 22.74
N VAL A 392 0.07 -0.70 21.79
CA VAL A 392 1.14 -1.22 20.93
C VAL A 392 1.67 -0.12 20.01
N LYS A 393 0.77 0.66 19.38
CA LYS A 393 1.15 1.84 18.57
C LYS A 393 1.99 2.83 19.35
N TYR A 394 1.57 3.16 20.57
CA TYR A 394 2.29 4.09 21.43
C TYR A 394 3.69 3.58 21.78
N SER A 395 3.82 2.30 22.14
CA SER A 395 5.11 1.68 22.46
C SER A 395 6.03 1.56 21.24
N LEU A 396 5.50 1.19 20.07
CA LEU A 396 6.23 1.22 18.80
C LEU A 396 6.71 2.64 18.46
N GLY A 397 5.87 3.65 18.66
CA GLY A 397 6.23 5.06 18.46
C GLY A 397 7.41 5.48 19.33
N ARG A 398 7.40 5.13 20.62
CA ARG A 398 8.55 5.38 21.53
C ARG A 398 9.80 4.64 21.09
N LEU A 399 9.67 3.38 20.68
CA LEU A 399 10.79 2.59 20.15
C LEU A 399 11.42 3.27 18.92
N ILE A 400 10.59 3.66 17.95
CA ILE A 400 11.03 4.35 16.73
C ILE A 400 11.73 5.65 17.06
N ASN A 401 11.17 6.47 17.95
CA ASN A 401 11.75 7.75 18.36
C ASN A 401 13.12 7.53 19.03
N LYS A 402 13.24 6.56 19.95
CA LYS A 402 14.53 6.23 20.56
C LYS A 402 15.57 5.79 19.53
N ILE A 403 15.17 5.05 18.50
CA ILE A 403 16.09 4.67 17.42
C ILE A 403 16.50 5.90 16.61
N ARG A 404 15.55 6.80 16.26
CA ARG A 404 15.82 8.07 15.57
C ARG A 404 16.77 8.97 16.35
N ASP A 405 16.63 9.04 17.67
CA ASP A 405 17.53 9.83 18.52
C ASP A 405 19.00 9.35 18.47
N LEU A 406 19.23 8.12 18.00
CA LEU A 406 20.56 7.51 17.90
C LEU A 406 21.14 7.53 16.47
N THR A 407 20.39 7.99 15.47
CA THR A 407 20.84 7.95 14.08
C THR A 407 20.24 9.08 13.23
N ASP A 408 21.00 9.59 12.28
CA ASP A 408 20.52 10.53 11.25
C ASP A 408 19.85 9.81 10.06
N ARG A 409 19.62 8.50 10.17
CA ARG A 409 19.09 7.64 9.11
C ARG A 409 17.58 7.44 9.22
N PRO A 410 16.86 7.17 8.12
CA PRO A 410 15.42 6.99 8.17
C PRO A 410 15.06 5.75 9.00
N VAL A 411 14.05 5.91 9.87
CA VAL A 411 13.47 4.82 10.66
C VAL A 411 12.00 4.70 10.30
N ILE A 412 11.67 3.59 9.66
CA ILE A 412 10.37 3.32 9.04
C ILE A 412 9.64 2.29 9.88
N LEU A 413 8.34 2.49 10.08
CA LEU A 413 7.43 1.48 10.60
C LEU A 413 6.61 0.91 9.44
N SER A 414 6.71 -0.39 9.22
CA SER A 414 5.85 -1.12 8.30
C SER A 414 5.03 -2.15 9.06
N TRP A 415 3.72 -2.07 8.95
CA TRP A 415 2.82 -3.10 9.49
C TRP A 415 2.92 -4.35 8.61
N GLY A 416 3.21 -5.50 9.22
CA GLY A 416 3.68 -6.70 8.52
C GLY A 416 2.75 -7.21 7.42
N GLN A 417 1.44 -7.24 7.66
CA GLN A 417 0.47 -7.72 6.66
C GLN A 417 0.37 -6.78 5.45
N ARG A 418 0.58 -5.48 5.67
CA ARG A 418 0.62 -4.46 4.60
C ARG A 418 1.98 -4.43 3.90
N TYR A 419 3.07 -4.74 4.62
CA TYR A 419 4.45 -4.63 4.14
C TYR A 419 4.66 -5.36 2.81
N LEU A 420 4.14 -6.59 2.68
CA LEU A 420 4.30 -7.37 1.46
C LEU A 420 3.71 -6.68 0.23
N HIS A 421 2.63 -5.93 0.43
CA HIS A 421 1.85 -5.23 -0.61
C HIS A 421 2.09 -3.71 -0.60
N SER A 422 3.23 -3.28 -0.04
CA SER A 422 3.63 -1.89 0.05
C SER A 422 5.13 -1.78 -0.22
N THR A 423 5.96 -1.63 0.82
CA THR A 423 7.40 -1.39 0.67
C THR A 423 8.24 -2.66 0.53
N GLY A 424 7.64 -3.85 0.72
CA GLY A 424 8.35 -5.14 0.75
C GLY A 424 9.13 -5.46 -0.52
N GLN A 425 8.63 -5.04 -1.69
CA GLN A 425 9.33 -5.17 -2.97
C GLN A 425 10.67 -4.41 -2.95
N LEU A 426 10.70 -3.15 -2.52
CA LEU A 426 11.93 -2.37 -2.36
C LEU A 426 12.90 -3.01 -1.37
N HIS A 427 12.39 -3.48 -0.25
CA HIS A 427 13.19 -4.03 0.82
C HIS A 427 13.89 -5.35 0.44
N LYS A 428 13.33 -6.09 -0.51
CA LYS A 428 13.87 -7.37 -1.01
C LYS A 428 14.62 -7.22 -2.33
N GLY A 429 14.12 -6.37 -3.23
CA GLY A 429 14.60 -6.19 -4.60
C GLY A 429 15.47 -4.95 -4.84
N GLY A 430 15.39 -3.94 -3.97
CA GLY A 430 16.15 -2.70 -4.08
C GLY A 430 17.57 -2.77 -3.50
N PRO A 431 18.24 -1.62 -3.30
CA PRO A 431 19.62 -1.57 -2.80
C PRO A 431 19.78 -2.30 -1.46
N ASN A 432 20.95 -2.90 -1.20
CA ASN A 432 21.23 -3.55 0.09
C ASN A 432 21.61 -2.57 1.20
N GLN A 433 20.65 -1.69 1.52
CA GLN A 433 20.78 -0.61 2.51
C GLN A 433 19.80 -0.76 3.69
N GLY A 434 18.84 -1.69 3.60
CA GLY A 434 17.86 -1.92 4.65
C GLY A 434 18.41 -2.75 5.80
N VAL A 435 18.10 -2.30 7.02
CA VAL A 435 18.33 -3.02 8.27
C VAL A 435 16.98 -3.25 8.95
N PHE A 436 16.61 -4.50 9.17
CA PHE A 436 15.25 -4.91 9.48
C PHE A 436 15.11 -5.45 10.90
N LEU A 437 14.09 -4.95 11.60
CA LEU A 437 13.66 -5.44 12.90
C LEU A 437 12.27 -6.08 12.74
N VAL A 438 12.20 -7.40 12.66
CA VAL A 438 10.93 -8.14 12.55
C VAL A 438 10.40 -8.42 13.95
N LEU A 439 9.37 -7.71 14.35
CA LEU A 439 8.69 -7.86 15.63
C LEU A 439 7.44 -8.69 15.42
N ALA A 440 7.39 -9.90 15.96
CA ALA A 440 6.28 -10.81 15.76
C ALA A 440 5.75 -11.34 17.09
N GLY A 441 4.49 -11.08 17.35
CA GLY A 441 3.83 -11.44 18.60
C GLY A 441 2.34 -11.62 18.40
N ASP A 442 1.72 -12.30 19.34
CA ASP A 442 0.32 -12.67 19.28
C ASP A 442 -0.32 -12.66 20.67
N THR A 443 -1.58 -12.24 20.77
CA THR A 443 -2.34 -12.03 22.02
C THR A 443 -3.26 -13.19 22.41
N GLY A 444 -3.24 -14.32 21.70
CA GLY A 444 -3.64 -15.61 22.25
C GLY A 444 -5.01 -16.19 21.88
N ARG A 445 -5.79 -15.60 20.95
CA ARG A 445 -7.00 -16.25 20.41
C ARG A 445 -6.95 -16.36 18.88
N ASP A 446 -6.73 -17.57 18.37
CA ASP A 446 -6.78 -17.82 16.94
C ASP A 446 -8.23 -17.82 16.44
N LYS A 447 -8.58 -16.87 15.57
CA LYS A 447 -9.87 -16.85 14.89
C LYS A 447 -9.82 -17.85 13.74
N VAL A 448 -10.77 -18.79 13.72
CA VAL A 448 -10.88 -19.81 12.67
C VAL A 448 -11.16 -19.13 11.33
N ILE A 449 -10.42 -19.52 10.29
CA ILE A 449 -10.74 -19.18 8.91
C ILE A 449 -11.55 -20.37 8.36
N PRO A 450 -12.84 -20.20 8.01
CA PRO A 450 -13.65 -21.27 7.44
C PRO A 450 -12.97 -21.90 6.23
N GLU A 451 -13.13 -23.20 6.04
CA GLU A 451 -12.58 -23.96 4.91
C GLU A 451 -11.03 -24.01 4.84
N GLN A 452 -10.31 -23.49 5.84
CA GLN A 452 -8.85 -23.55 5.93
C GLN A 452 -8.38 -24.43 7.09
N ALA A 453 -7.18 -24.99 6.97
CA ALA A 453 -6.55 -25.82 8.00
C ALA A 453 -5.89 -25.01 9.13
N TYR A 454 -5.86 -23.68 9.01
CA TYR A 454 -5.20 -22.74 9.90
C TYR A 454 -6.14 -21.55 10.20
N GLY A 455 -5.93 -20.88 11.34
CA GLY A 455 -6.60 -19.63 11.67
C GLY A 455 -5.78 -18.38 11.35
N PHE A 456 -6.35 -17.22 11.63
CA PHE A 456 -5.76 -15.90 11.36
C PHE A 456 -4.44 -15.66 12.09
N ARG A 457 -4.30 -16.13 13.34
CA ARG A 457 -3.05 -16.03 14.11
C ARG A 457 -1.95 -16.86 13.45
N THR A 458 -2.29 -18.07 13.03
CA THR A 458 -1.33 -18.94 12.34
C THR A 458 -0.89 -18.32 11.01
N LEU A 459 -1.82 -17.71 10.26
CA LEU A 459 -1.52 -16.97 9.04
C LEU A 459 -0.60 -15.77 9.30
N LEU A 460 -0.89 -14.97 10.33
CA LEU A 460 -0.08 -13.82 10.73
C LEU A 460 1.38 -14.20 11.00
N LEU A 461 1.59 -15.23 11.83
CA LEU A 461 2.93 -15.67 12.20
C LEU A 461 3.66 -16.32 11.01
N ALA A 462 2.95 -17.05 10.15
CA ALA A 462 3.52 -17.60 8.92
C ALA A 462 4.00 -16.48 7.97
N GLN A 463 3.26 -15.39 7.85
CA GLN A 463 3.68 -14.22 7.08
C GLN A 463 4.93 -13.56 7.67
N ALA A 464 4.97 -13.37 9.00
CA ALA A 464 6.14 -12.82 9.69
C ALA A 464 7.42 -13.63 9.43
N GLN A 465 7.32 -14.95 9.54
CA GLN A 465 8.41 -15.87 9.28
C GLN A 465 8.78 -15.94 7.81
N GLY A 466 7.78 -15.94 6.92
CA GLY A 466 7.98 -15.94 5.47
C GLY A 466 8.80 -14.73 5.02
N ASP A 467 8.44 -13.53 5.49
CA ASP A 467 9.20 -12.33 5.18
C ASP A 467 10.59 -12.33 5.79
N PHE A 468 10.74 -12.77 7.04
CA PHE A 468 12.06 -12.88 7.66
C PHE A 468 12.98 -13.84 6.89
N LYS A 469 12.48 -15.02 6.50
CA LYS A 469 13.25 -15.99 5.71
C LYS A 469 13.65 -15.44 4.35
N VAL A 470 12.75 -14.75 3.64
CA VAL A 470 13.10 -14.12 2.36
C VAL A 470 14.14 -13.02 2.52
N LEU A 471 14.06 -12.22 3.59
CA LEU A 471 15.11 -11.23 3.90
C LEU A 471 16.47 -11.92 4.11
N GLN A 472 16.51 -13.03 4.84
CA GLN A 472 17.75 -13.81 5.04
C GLN A 472 18.28 -14.42 3.73
N GLU A 473 17.42 -15.02 2.91
CA GLU A 473 17.78 -15.60 1.60
C GLU A 473 18.33 -14.55 0.62
N LYS A 474 18.01 -13.27 0.83
CA LYS A 474 18.52 -12.12 0.07
C LYS A 474 19.73 -11.43 0.72
N ASP A 475 20.34 -12.04 1.73
CA ASP A 475 21.47 -11.49 2.50
C ASP A 475 21.17 -10.09 3.09
N ARG A 476 19.91 -9.86 3.49
CA ARG A 476 19.51 -8.64 4.19
C ARG A 476 19.86 -8.76 5.67
N ARG A 477 20.22 -7.62 6.27
CA ARG A 477 20.46 -7.53 7.71
C ARG A 477 19.13 -7.49 8.43
N ALA A 478 18.66 -8.65 8.89
CA ALA A 478 17.38 -8.78 9.55
C ALA A 478 17.53 -9.49 10.90
N THR A 479 16.82 -8.99 11.91
CA THR A 479 16.69 -9.60 13.24
C THR A 479 15.23 -9.95 13.47
N TYR A 480 14.95 -11.17 13.91
CA TYR A 480 13.60 -11.59 14.32
C TYR A 480 13.49 -11.57 15.84
N ILE A 481 12.48 -10.87 16.34
CA ILE A 481 12.16 -10.78 17.77
C ILE A 481 10.74 -11.28 17.99
N LYS A 482 10.66 -12.35 18.76
CA LYS A 482 9.38 -12.81 19.30
C LYS A 482 8.95 -11.86 20.43
N ILE A 483 7.78 -11.27 20.29
CA ILE A 483 7.09 -10.49 21.31
C ILE A 483 6.08 -11.41 22.00
N SER A 484 6.11 -11.44 23.33
CA SER A 484 5.21 -12.22 24.19
C SER A 484 3.86 -11.52 24.37
N ASP A 485 2.99 -12.12 25.19
CA ASP A 485 1.68 -11.55 25.53
C ASP A 485 1.82 -10.23 26.32
N ASP A 486 2.95 -10.01 27.03
CA ASP A 486 3.31 -8.70 27.60
C ASP A 486 3.97 -7.81 26.54
N MET A 487 3.21 -7.48 25.51
CA MET A 487 3.73 -6.75 24.34
C MET A 487 4.30 -5.39 24.69
N VAL A 488 3.63 -4.67 25.60
CA VAL A 488 4.08 -3.34 26.04
C VAL A 488 5.39 -3.48 26.80
N GLY A 489 5.47 -4.41 27.76
CA GLY A 489 6.68 -4.66 28.53
C GLY A 489 7.84 -5.08 27.64
N ASP A 490 7.61 -5.99 26.69
CA ASP A 490 8.65 -6.44 25.77
C ASP A 490 9.16 -5.30 24.88
N LEU A 491 8.27 -4.49 24.30
CA LEU A 491 8.64 -3.34 23.46
C LEU A 491 9.41 -2.27 24.24
N GLU A 492 9.04 -2.02 25.50
CA GLU A 492 9.75 -1.09 26.39
C GLU A 492 11.16 -1.59 26.77
N ASN A 493 11.31 -2.91 26.90
CA ASN A 493 12.54 -3.58 27.31
C ASN A 493 13.43 -4.02 26.15
N LEU A 494 13.05 -3.74 24.90
CA LEU A 494 13.96 -3.93 23.76
C LEU A 494 15.19 -3.03 23.99
N GLY A 495 16.29 -3.64 24.41
CA GLY A 495 17.49 -2.96 24.87
C GLY A 495 18.05 -2.02 23.80
N ILE A 496 17.96 -0.72 24.09
CA ILE A 496 18.56 0.37 23.33
C ILE A 496 19.76 0.89 24.12
#